data_AF-A0A4R5KNZ5-F1
#
_entry.id   AF-A0A4R5KNZ5-F1
#
_cell.length_a   1.000
_cell.length_b   1.000
_cell.length_c   1.000
_cell.angle_alpha   90.00
_cell.angle_beta   90.00
_cell.angle_gamma   90.00
#
_symmetry.space_group_name_H-M   'P 1'
#
loop_
_entity.id
_entity.type
_entity.pdbx_description
1 polymer ?
#
loop_
_entity_poly.entity_id
_entity_poly.type
_entity_poly.pdbx_seq_one_letter_code
_entity_poly.pdbx_strand_id
1 'polypeptide(L)'
;MRTGDFAMLTPLHVTSMVVFGLTMAYWGRYRFPMLKVGGAADERLGKINAGLVATQGILTAVLPLVNGGKGYPLLAVSASELLLAAVAMYGVKRPDVRLFGYAGTGRHADQEAPHRLTTRWPYTLAYMLGYLAWFGYLFTLGVR
;
A
#
# COMPACT_ATOMS: atom_id res chain seq x y z
N MET A 1 16.82 -7.61 -37.87
CA MET A 1 16.77 -6.87 -36.59
C MET A 1 15.53 -5.99 -36.60
N ARG A 2 14.47 -6.34 -35.86
CA ARG A 2 13.27 -5.50 -35.74
C ARG A 2 13.51 -4.46 -34.66
N THR A 3 13.88 -3.26 -35.09
CA THR A 3 13.72 -2.01 -34.32
C THR A 3 12.21 -1.72 -34.25
N GLY A 4 11.56 -1.86 -33.09
CA GLY A 4 10.16 -1.43 -32.99
C GLY A 4 9.39 -1.78 -31.72
N ASP A 5 9.74 -2.80 -30.95
CA ASP A 5 8.96 -3.19 -29.76
C ASP A 5 9.53 -2.55 -28.49
N PHE A 6 9.66 -1.22 -28.46
CA PHE A 6 9.54 -0.56 -27.16
C PHE A 6 8.09 -0.77 -26.74
N ALA A 7 7.84 -1.57 -25.71
CA ALA A 7 6.52 -1.71 -25.13
C ALA A 7 5.93 -0.31 -24.93
N MET A 8 5.01 0.11 -25.80
CA MET A 8 4.32 1.38 -25.67
C MET A 8 3.74 1.38 -24.26
N LEU A 9 4.22 2.28 -23.39
CA LEU A 9 3.68 2.46 -22.06
C LEU A 9 2.22 2.85 -22.24
N THR A 10 1.34 1.86 -22.08
CA THR A 10 -0.10 2.12 -22.21
C THR A 10 -0.47 3.17 -21.15
N PRO A 11 -1.51 4.00 -21.40
CA PRO A 11 -1.97 4.97 -20.41
C PRO A 11 -2.15 4.36 -19.02
N LEU A 12 -2.53 3.09 -18.94
CA LEU A 12 -2.70 2.33 -17.71
C LEU A 12 -1.39 2.15 -16.92
N HIS A 13 -0.25 1.93 -17.58
CA HIS A 13 1.05 1.86 -16.89
C HIS A 13 1.43 3.21 -16.29
N VAL A 14 1.23 4.28 -17.05
CA VAL A 14 1.52 5.65 -16.60
C VAL A 14 0.64 5.99 -15.40
N THR A 15 -0.67 5.73 -15.48
CA THR A 15 -1.59 5.92 -14.36
C THR A 15 -1.18 5.11 -13.14
N SER A 16 -0.80 3.84 -13.32
CA SER A 16 -0.38 2.98 -12.22
C SER A 16 0.92 3.47 -11.54
N MET A 17 1.87 3.99 -12.32
CA MET A 17 3.08 4.64 -11.79
C MET A 17 2.76 5.93 -11.03
N VAL A 18 1.83 6.75 -11.53
CA VAL A 18 1.38 7.97 -10.85
C VAL A 18 0.70 7.62 -9.52
N VAL A 19 -0.20 6.63 -9.52
CA VAL A 19 -0.88 6.17 -8.29
C VAL A 19 0.12 5.63 -7.27
N PHE A 20 1.12 4.84 -7.71
CA PHE A 20 2.22 4.42 -6.84
C PHE A 20 3.00 5.61 -6.27
N GLY A 21 3.36 6.58 -7.10
CA GLY A 21 4.07 7.80 -6.67
C GLY A 21 3.27 8.59 -5.63
N LEU A 22 1.96 8.74 -5.84
CA LEU A 22 1.06 9.37 -4.87
C LEU A 22 0.98 8.55 -3.58
N THR A 23 0.88 7.22 -3.67
CA THR A 23 0.85 6.34 -2.49
C THR A 23 2.12 6.51 -1.65
N MET A 24 3.29 6.58 -2.30
CA MET A 24 4.56 6.88 -1.62
C MET A 24 4.61 8.29 -1.03
N ALA A 25 3.99 9.27 -1.69
CA ALA A 25 3.86 10.63 -1.17
C ALA A 25 2.99 10.69 0.10
N TYR A 26 1.87 9.97 0.08
CA TYR A 26 0.87 9.91 1.13
C TYR A 26 1.08 8.78 2.14
N TRP A 27 2.26 8.15 2.15
CA TRP A 27 2.66 7.14 3.13
C TRP A 27 2.70 7.76 4.53
N GLY A 28 1.52 7.85 5.14
CA GLY A 28 1.23 8.53 6.40
C GLY A 28 1.76 7.75 7.60
N ARG A 29 2.85 8.28 8.16
CA ARG A 29 3.31 8.26 9.57
C ARG A 29 4.75 8.74 9.66
N TYR A 30 5.55 8.46 8.63
CA TYR A 30 7.00 8.69 8.63
C TYR A 30 7.43 10.01 7.97
N ARG A 31 6.61 10.61 7.10
CA ARG A 31 6.96 11.85 6.38
C ARG A 31 6.55 13.14 7.06
N PHE A 32 5.54 13.10 7.93
CA PHE A 32 5.04 14.29 8.62
C PHE A 32 5.15 14.09 10.14
N PRO A 33 6.36 14.26 10.73
CA PRO A 33 6.57 14.13 12.17
C PRO A 33 5.78 15.15 12.99
N MET A 34 5.20 16.18 12.34
CA MET A 34 4.38 17.21 12.97
C MET A 34 2.90 16.83 13.13
N LEU A 35 2.42 15.73 12.52
CA LEU A 35 1.02 15.34 12.63
C LEU A 35 0.78 14.59 13.95
N LYS A 36 -0.14 15.12 14.76
CA LYS A 36 -0.61 14.44 15.98
C LYS A 36 -1.21 13.08 15.59
N VAL A 37 -0.63 12.01 16.14
CA VAL A 37 -1.08 10.63 15.89
C VAL A 37 -2.55 10.50 16.27
N GLY A 38 -3.38 9.98 15.36
CA GLY A 38 -4.83 9.87 15.58
C GLY A 38 -5.60 11.19 15.44
N GLY A 39 -4.96 12.27 15.00
CA GLY A 39 -5.64 13.53 14.64
C GLY A 39 -6.40 13.44 13.31
N ALA A 40 -7.29 14.41 13.07
CA ALA A 40 -8.13 14.43 11.85
C ALA A 40 -7.32 14.43 10.54
N ALA A 41 -6.14 15.07 10.52
CA ALA A 41 -5.26 15.09 9.37
C ALA A 41 -4.58 13.73 9.10
N ASP A 42 -4.14 13.03 10.15
CA ASP A 42 -3.59 11.67 10.05
C ASP A 42 -4.64 10.68 9.52
N GLU A 43 -5.89 10.80 10.01
CA GLU A 43 -6.99 9.96 9.53
C GLU A 43 -7.36 10.25 8.06
N ARG A 44 -7.40 11.52 7.65
CA ARG A 44 -7.67 11.91 6.26
C ARG A 44 -6.59 11.40 5.31
N LEU A 45 -5.31 11.57 5.65
CA LEU A 45 -4.19 11.07 4.84
C LEU A 45 -4.20 9.54 4.75
N GLY A 46 -4.54 8.85 5.85
CA GLY A 46 -4.75 7.42 5.82
C GLY A 46 -5.85 7.01 4.83
N LYS A 47 -6.99 7.73 4.80
CA LYS A 47 -8.12 7.43 3.90
C LYS A 47 -7.75 7.67 2.45
N ILE A 48 -7.01 8.76 2.17
CA ILE A 48 -6.46 9.03 0.83
C ILE A 48 -5.54 7.90 0.41
N ASN A 49 -4.61 7.48 1.27
CA ASN A 49 -3.69 6.39 0.97
C ASN A 49 -4.44 5.06 0.72
N ALA A 50 -5.44 4.74 1.53
CA ALA A 50 -6.28 3.56 1.31
C ALA A 50 -7.01 3.61 -0.04
N GLY A 51 -7.53 4.78 -0.43
CA GLY A 51 -8.15 4.99 -1.74
C GLY A 51 -7.16 4.79 -2.89
N LEU A 52 -5.92 5.25 -2.75
CA LEU A 52 -4.85 5.04 -3.73
C LEU A 52 -4.47 3.56 -3.84
N VAL A 53 -4.33 2.86 -2.72
CA VAL A 53 -4.06 1.40 -2.69
C VAL A 53 -5.21 0.62 -3.33
N ALA A 54 -6.47 0.97 -3.05
CA ALA A 54 -7.64 0.36 -3.69
C ALA A 54 -7.63 0.58 -5.21
N THR A 55 -7.37 1.82 -5.63
CA THR A 55 -7.26 2.19 -7.05
C THR A 55 -6.16 1.37 -7.73
N GLN A 56 -4.99 1.26 -7.09
CA GLN A 56 -3.89 0.45 -7.59
C GLN A 56 -4.26 -1.04 -7.71
N GLY A 57 -5.00 -1.59 -6.74
CA GLY A 57 -5.49 -2.96 -6.79
C GLY A 57 -6.33 -3.22 -8.04
N ILE A 58 -7.25 -2.30 -8.35
CA ILE A 58 -8.09 -2.35 -9.56
C ILE A 58 -7.24 -2.23 -10.83
N LEU A 59 -6.35 -1.24 -10.90
CA LEU A 59 -5.46 -1.05 -12.06
C LEU A 59 -4.62 -2.31 -12.33
N THR A 60 -4.15 -2.96 -11.26
CA THR A 60 -3.31 -4.16 -11.37
C THR A 60 -4.09 -5.38 -11.84
N ALA A 61 -5.37 -5.50 -11.51
CA ALA A 61 -6.24 -6.55 -12.06
C ALA A 61 -6.47 -6.38 -13.57
N VAL A 62 -6.54 -5.13 -14.06
CA VAL A 62 -6.83 -4.82 -15.46
C VAL A 62 -5.57 -4.87 -16.34
N LEU A 63 -4.39 -4.66 -15.76
CA LEU A 63 -3.10 -4.61 -16.47
C LEU A 63 -2.85 -5.82 -17.39
N PRO A 64 -3.00 -7.08 -16.93
CA PRO A 64 -2.80 -8.25 -17.79
C PRO A 64 -3.78 -8.32 -18.97
N LEU A 65 -5.02 -7.87 -18.79
CA LEU A 65 -6.04 -7.89 -19.84
C LEU A 65 -5.68 -6.91 -20.97
N VAL A 66 -5.27 -5.69 -20.61
CA VAL A 66 -4.85 -4.65 -21.57
C VAL A 66 -3.55 -5.03 -22.26
N ASN A 67 -2.66 -5.75 -21.57
CA ASN A 67 -1.40 -6.22 -22.13
C ASN A 67 -1.52 -7.52 -22.93
N GLY A 68 -2.74 -8.04 -23.15
CA GLY A 68 -2.96 -9.28 -23.90
C GLY A 68 -2.31 -10.51 -23.24
N GLY A 69 -2.21 -10.53 -21.91
CA GLY A 69 -1.56 -11.59 -21.14
C GLY A 69 -0.03 -11.56 -21.15
N LYS A 70 0.62 -10.51 -21.69
CA LYS A 70 2.08 -10.35 -21.63
C LYS A 70 2.58 -10.26 -20.17
N GLY A 71 3.81 -10.72 -19.96
CA GLY A 71 4.45 -10.83 -18.65
C GLY A 71 4.08 -12.13 -17.92
N TYR A 72 4.08 -12.09 -16.59
CA TYR A 72 3.59 -13.19 -15.74
C TYR A 72 2.29 -12.76 -15.04
N PRO A 73 1.10 -12.99 -15.63
CA PRO A 73 -0.18 -12.47 -15.13
C PRO A 73 -0.50 -12.84 -13.68
N LEU A 74 -0.02 -14.00 -13.21
CA LEU A 74 -0.19 -14.43 -11.82
C LEU A 74 0.39 -13.41 -10.83
N LEU A 75 1.50 -12.74 -11.15
CA LEU A 75 2.07 -11.70 -10.28
C LEU A 75 1.15 -10.49 -10.17
N ALA A 76 0.49 -10.11 -11.26
CA ALA A 76 -0.48 -9.02 -11.25
C ALA A 76 -1.76 -9.40 -10.46
N VAL A 77 -2.25 -10.63 -10.61
CA VAL A 77 -3.39 -11.12 -9.83
C VAL A 77 -3.05 -11.12 -8.33
N SER A 78 -1.91 -11.72 -7.94
CA SER A 78 -1.48 -11.72 -6.53
C SER A 78 -1.23 -10.32 -5.99
N ALA A 79 -0.68 -9.41 -6.79
CA ALA A 79 -0.52 -8.02 -6.41
C ALA A 79 -1.87 -7.35 -6.15
N SER A 80 -2.86 -7.57 -7.02
CA SER A 80 -4.22 -7.05 -6.85
C SER A 80 -4.87 -7.58 -5.57
N GLU A 81 -4.79 -8.89 -5.34
CA GLU A 81 -5.32 -9.53 -4.14
C GLU A 81 -4.71 -8.95 -2.86
N LEU A 82 -3.38 -8.78 -2.83
CA LEU A 82 -2.69 -8.20 -1.68
C LEU A 82 -3.08 -6.74 -1.42
N LEU A 83 -3.22 -5.94 -2.49
CA LEU A 83 -3.64 -4.54 -2.38
C LEU A 83 -5.10 -4.42 -1.88
N LEU A 84 -6.02 -5.25 -2.39
CA LEU A 84 -7.41 -5.27 -1.94
C LEU A 84 -7.55 -5.85 -0.52
N ALA A 85 -6.77 -6.88 -0.18
CA ALA A 85 -6.69 -7.42 1.16
C ALA A 85 -6.16 -6.36 2.14
N ALA A 86 -5.19 -5.53 1.73
CA ALA A 86 -4.75 -4.40 2.54
C ALA A 86 -5.92 -3.46 2.83
N VAL A 87 -6.71 -3.08 1.82
CA VAL A 87 -7.89 -2.21 2.02
C VAL A 87 -8.90 -2.83 2.98
N ALA A 88 -9.17 -4.14 2.87
CA ALA A 88 -10.03 -4.85 3.82
C ALA A 88 -9.47 -4.80 5.26
N MET A 89 -8.14 -4.87 5.41
CA MET A 89 -7.43 -4.76 6.69
C MET A 89 -7.29 -3.30 7.18
N TYR A 90 -7.59 -2.29 6.38
CA TYR A 90 -7.37 -0.88 6.73
C TYR A 90 -8.17 -0.45 7.98
N GLY A 91 -9.37 -1.01 8.17
CA GLY A 91 -10.20 -0.80 9.36
C GLY A 91 -9.63 -1.46 10.63
N VAL A 92 -8.73 -2.43 10.47
CA VAL A 92 -8.13 -3.18 11.59
C VAL A 92 -6.99 -2.35 12.18
N LYS A 93 -7.30 -1.62 13.26
CA LYS A 93 -6.30 -0.95 14.09
C LYS A 93 -5.86 -1.91 15.19
N ARG A 94 -4.56 -2.26 15.23
CA ARG A 94 -3.98 -3.00 16.36
C ARG A 94 -3.20 -2.04 17.27
N PRO A 95 -3.25 -2.24 18.59
CA PRO A 95 -2.34 -1.56 19.50
C PRO A 95 -0.90 -1.88 19.07
N ASP A 96 -0.05 -0.85 19.00
CA ASP A 96 1.35 -1.01 18.67
C ASP A 96 1.98 -1.94 19.70
N VAL A 97 2.52 -3.06 19.22
CA VAL A 97 3.21 -4.03 20.07
C VAL A 97 4.60 -3.46 20.33
N ARG A 98 4.69 -2.38 21.10
CA ARG A 98 5.93 -2.02 21.79
C ARG A 98 6.11 -3.03 22.91
N LEU A 99 6.54 -4.24 22.54
CA LEU A 99 7.25 -5.11 23.47
C LEU A 99 8.47 -4.32 23.94
N PHE A 100 8.75 -4.39 25.26
CA PHE A 100 9.82 -3.71 25.98
C PHE A 100 9.53 -2.26 26.43
N GLY A 101 8.86 -2.12 27.59
CA GLY A 101 9.13 -0.99 28.47
C GLY A 101 8.00 -0.33 29.26
N TYR A 102 6.75 -0.82 29.28
CA TYR A 102 5.75 -0.25 30.19
C TYR A 102 5.71 -1.04 31.51
N ALA A 103 6.64 -0.69 32.40
CA ALA A 103 6.56 -1.01 33.82
C ALA A 103 5.67 0.05 34.48
N GLY A 104 4.38 -0.23 34.64
CA GLY A 104 3.44 0.70 35.26
C GLY A 104 2.16 0.02 35.69
N THR A 105 2.23 -0.82 36.73
CA THR A 105 1.03 -1.27 37.46
C THR A 105 0.47 -0.07 38.23
N GLY A 106 -0.57 0.57 37.69
CA GLY A 106 -1.26 1.67 38.35
C GLY A 106 -2.42 2.23 37.52
N ARG A 107 -3.40 2.83 38.20
CA ARG A 107 -4.67 3.38 37.68
C ARG A 107 -4.52 4.40 36.53
N HIS A 108 -3.31 4.91 36.29
CA HIS A 108 -2.95 5.77 35.16
C HIS A 108 -2.65 5.02 33.85
N ALA A 109 -2.25 3.74 33.91
CA ALA A 109 -2.04 2.91 32.72
C ALA A 109 -3.34 2.63 31.95
N ASP A 110 -4.48 2.57 32.65
CA ASP A 110 -5.81 2.44 32.04
C ASP A 110 -6.32 3.75 31.42
N GLN A 111 -5.87 4.90 31.93
CA GLN A 111 -6.20 6.22 31.36
C GLN A 111 -5.40 6.51 30.08
N GLU A 112 -4.23 5.89 29.90
CA GLU A 112 -3.42 5.98 28.67
C GLU A 112 -3.78 4.90 27.62
N ALA A 113 -4.62 3.92 27.97
CA ALA A 113 -5.11 2.91 27.02
C ALA A 113 -5.75 3.48 25.73
N PRO A 114 -6.58 4.55 25.74
CA PRO A 114 -7.08 5.19 24.52
C PRO A 114 -6.01 5.99 23.76
N HIS A 115 -4.86 6.29 24.40
CA HIS A 115 -3.72 6.97 23.79
C HIS A 115 -2.62 6.01 23.32
N ARG A 116 -2.84 4.68 23.42
CA ARG A 116 -1.92 3.70 22.83
C ARG A 116 -1.72 4.04 21.36
N LEU A 117 -0.46 4.23 20.99
CA LEU A 117 -0.04 4.28 19.60
C LEU A 117 -0.66 3.05 18.93
N THR A 118 -1.54 3.23 17.97
CA THR A 118 -2.12 2.13 17.19
C THR A 118 -1.43 2.13 15.84
N THR A 119 -0.83 1.00 15.47
CA THR A 119 -0.07 0.86 14.23
C THR A 119 -0.85 -0.02 13.26
N ARG A 120 -1.01 0.45 12.03
CA ARG A 120 -1.69 -0.29 10.96
C ARG A 120 -0.69 -1.18 10.20
N TRP A 121 0.18 -1.87 10.93
CA TRP A 121 1.22 -2.70 10.31
C TRP A 121 0.66 -3.80 9.39
N PRO A 122 -0.51 -4.44 9.63
CA PRO A 122 -1.02 -5.46 8.71
C PRO A 122 -1.41 -4.84 7.36
N TYR A 123 -2.06 -3.67 7.40
CA TYR A 123 -2.33 -2.86 6.21
C TYR A 123 -1.04 -2.52 5.47
N THR A 124 -0.06 -1.97 6.19
CA THR A 124 1.24 -1.56 5.61
C THR A 124 1.99 -2.71 4.98
N LEU A 125 2.07 -3.84 5.66
CA LEU A 125 2.73 -5.04 5.17
C LEU A 125 2.04 -5.59 3.92
N ALA A 126 0.71 -5.70 3.94
CA ALA A 126 -0.06 -6.25 2.83
C ALA A 126 0.11 -5.42 1.55
N TYR A 127 -0.04 -4.09 1.62
CA TYR A 127 0.12 -3.28 0.41
C TYR A 127 1.59 -3.20 -0.03
N MET A 128 2.58 -3.28 0.88
CA MET A 128 4.00 -3.38 0.53
C MET A 128 4.29 -4.62 -0.31
N LEU A 129 3.81 -5.78 0.14
CA LEU A 129 3.93 -7.03 -0.61
C LEU A 129 3.19 -6.94 -1.96
N GLY A 130 2.03 -6.29 -1.98
CA GLY A 130 1.29 -5.99 -3.22
C GLY A 130 2.10 -5.18 -4.22
N TYR A 131 2.77 -4.11 -3.78
CA TYR A 131 3.66 -3.33 -4.66
C TYR A 131 4.90 -4.11 -5.09
N LEU A 132 5.47 -4.94 -4.22
CA LEU A 132 6.60 -5.81 -4.60
C LEU A 132 6.20 -6.76 -5.74
N ALA A 133 5.04 -7.42 -5.62
CA ALA A 133 4.50 -8.28 -6.66
C ALA A 133 4.19 -7.50 -7.96
N TRP A 134 3.65 -6.28 -7.85
CA TRP A 134 3.42 -5.39 -8.98
C TRP A 134 4.72 -4.99 -9.70
N PHE A 135 5.78 -4.63 -8.96
CA PHE A 135 7.09 -4.37 -9.54
C PHE A 135 7.67 -5.60 -10.21
N GLY A 136 7.51 -6.78 -9.59
CA GLY A 136 7.87 -8.06 -10.21
C GLY A 136 7.16 -8.26 -11.56
N TYR A 137 5.86 -8.00 -11.62
CA TYR A 137 5.10 -8.05 -12.87
C TYR A 137 5.65 -7.08 -13.92
N LEU A 138 5.89 -5.81 -13.56
CA LEU A 138 6.47 -4.83 -14.49
C LEU A 138 7.85 -5.25 -15.00
N PHE A 139 8.69 -5.85 -14.15
CA PHE A 139 9.98 -6.38 -14.55
C PHE A 139 9.83 -7.50 -15.60
N THR A 140 8.84 -8.38 -15.45
CA THR A 140 8.57 -9.44 -16.45
C THR A 140 8.09 -8.90 -17.80
N LEU A 141 7.60 -7.65 -17.86
CA LEU A 141 7.24 -6.99 -19.12
C LEU A 141 8.46 -6.40 -19.84
N GLY A 142 9.49 -5.97 -19.12
CA GLY A 142 10.68 -5.33 -19.69
C GLY A 142 11.84 -6.27 -20.04
N VAL A 143 11.83 -7.49 -19.52
CA VAL A 143 12.91 -8.49 -19.71
C VAL A 143 12.65 -9.44 -20.90
N ARG A 144 11.47 -9.38 -21.52
CA ARG A 144 11.11 -10.16 -22.72
C ARG A 144 11.18 -9.31 -23.97
#